data_AF-A0A1Q3HBH9-F1
#
_entry.id   AF-A0A1Q3HBH9-F1
#
_cell.length_a   1.000
_cell.length_b   1.000
_cell.length_c   1.000
_cell.angle_alpha   90.00
_cell.angle_beta   90.00
_cell.angle_gamma   90.00
#
_symmetry.space_group_name_H-M   'P 1'
#
loop_
_entity.id
_entity.type
_entity.pdbx_description
1 polymer ?
#
loop_
_entity_poly.entity_id
_entity_poly.type
_entity_poly.pdbx_seq_one_letter_code
_entity_poly.pdbx_strand_id
1 'polypeptide(L)'
;MFDTNENDPISPAMRALLEVFSTELSEVKFPDVDAEVLEEAASRVRAQAEAVAKAQAALEAARQVLAEGQDALVQKGQRALAYARVFAEEDAELSTKLEAISLPRAGRKVARADGGVVAEAPAQSDESAPKRRGRPPKTRPSAPLFAEGSAPEAVAAALESAETAPVAARSAAA
;
A
#
# COMPACT_ATOMS: atom_id res chain seq x y z
N MET A 1 -5.23 -6.73 -18.66
CA MET A 1 -6.08 -7.79 -18.09
C MET A 1 -5.13 -8.66 -17.29
N PHE A 2 -5.28 -8.72 -15.97
CA PHE A 2 -4.55 -9.72 -15.18
C PHE A 2 -5.24 -11.04 -15.44
N ASP A 3 -4.46 -12.05 -15.83
CA ASP A 3 -4.98 -13.38 -16.06
C ASP A 3 -5.63 -13.88 -14.77
N THR A 4 -6.96 -13.89 -14.74
CA THR A 4 -7.74 -14.54 -13.67
C THR A 4 -7.34 -16.01 -13.53
N ASN A 5 -6.75 -16.58 -14.59
CA ASN A 5 -6.10 -17.88 -14.59
C ASN A 5 -4.75 -17.91 -13.84
N GLU A 6 -3.92 -16.87 -13.86
CA GLU A 6 -2.66 -16.92 -13.10
C GLU A 6 -2.89 -16.84 -11.58
N ASN A 7 -4.02 -16.26 -11.17
CA ASN A 7 -4.35 -16.05 -9.76
C ASN A 7 -5.40 -17.03 -9.20
N ASP A 8 -5.77 -18.07 -9.96
CA ASP A 8 -6.62 -19.15 -9.42
C ASP A 8 -5.79 -19.96 -8.40
N PRO A 9 -6.31 -20.19 -7.18
CA PRO A 9 -5.63 -21.00 -6.15
C PRO A 9 -5.33 -22.44 -6.58
N ILE A 10 -5.96 -22.92 -7.65
CA ILE A 10 -5.73 -24.26 -8.20
C ILE A 10 -4.54 -24.24 -9.16
N SER A 11 -3.62 -25.21 -9.02
CA SER A 11 -2.45 -25.30 -9.89
C SER A 11 -2.85 -25.47 -11.37
N PRO A 12 -2.07 -24.92 -12.32
CA PRO A 12 -2.37 -25.05 -13.76
C PRO A 12 -2.49 -26.50 -14.23
N ALA A 13 -1.67 -27.40 -13.68
CA ALA A 13 -1.72 -28.83 -14.00
C ALA A 13 -3.02 -29.50 -13.55
N MET A 14 -3.57 -29.11 -12.40
CA MET A 14 -4.85 -29.63 -11.91
C MET A 14 -6.02 -29.09 -12.74
N ARG A 15 -5.94 -27.85 -13.24
CA ARG A 15 -6.93 -27.30 -14.16
C ARG A 15 -6.94 -28.01 -15.51
N ALA A 16 -5.76 -28.32 -16.06
CA ALA A 16 -5.66 -29.15 -17.26
C ALA A 16 -6.27 -30.54 -17.03
N LEU A 17 -6.09 -31.13 -15.84
CA LEU A 17 -6.73 -32.39 -15.48
C LEU A 17 -8.27 -32.27 -15.45
N LEU A 18 -8.81 -31.22 -14.81
CA LEU A 18 -10.26 -30.94 -14.79
C LEU A 18 -10.82 -30.78 -16.22
N GLU A 19 -10.07 -30.11 -17.10
CA GLU A 19 -10.45 -29.94 -18.51
C GLU A 19 -10.52 -31.28 -19.24
N VAL A 20 -9.53 -32.17 -19.08
CA VAL A 20 -9.53 -33.53 -19.66
C VAL A 20 -10.69 -34.36 -19.11
N PHE A 21 -10.97 -34.27 -17.80
CA PHE A 21 -12.10 -34.97 -17.19
C PHE A 21 -13.47 -34.45 -17.66
N SER A 22 -13.58 -33.15 -17.95
CA SER A 22 -14.82 -32.54 -18.45
C SER A 22 -15.05 -32.74 -19.95
N THR A 23 -13.99 -32.98 -20.73
CA THR A 23 -14.07 -33.13 -22.19
C THR A 23 -13.95 -34.60 -22.61
N GLU A 24 -12.74 -35.16 -22.54
CA GLU A 24 -12.39 -36.47 -23.09
C GLU A 24 -12.89 -37.65 -22.25
N LEU A 25 -12.97 -37.49 -20.92
CA LEU A 25 -13.42 -38.55 -20.00
C LEU A 25 -14.85 -38.31 -19.46
N SER A 26 -15.62 -37.44 -20.11
CA SER A 26 -16.99 -37.09 -19.69
C SER A 26 -17.95 -38.28 -19.65
N GLU A 27 -17.72 -39.31 -20.49
CA GLU A 27 -18.52 -40.54 -20.53
C GLU A 27 -18.07 -41.60 -19.51
N VAL A 28 -16.89 -41.46 -18.91
CA VAL A 28 -16.29 -42.46 -18.00
C VAL A 28 -16.51 -42.05 -16.55
N LYS A 29 -17.35 -42.79 -15.83
CA LYS A 29 -17.57 -42.59 -14.39
C LYS A 29 -16.64 -43.50 -13.59
N PHE A 30 -15.63 -42.90 -12.96
CA PHE A 30 -14.81 -43.58 -11.97
C PHE A 30 -15.45 -43.42 -10.58
N PRO A 31 -15.47 -44.47 -9.74
CA PRO A 31 -15.88 -44.33 -8.34
C PRO A 31 -15.00 -43.29 -7.63
N ASP A 32 -15.63 -42.35 -6.93
CA ASP A 32 -15.02 -41.27 -6.13
C ASP A 32 -14.16 -40.24 -6.90
N VAL A 33 -14.00 -40.38 -8.22
CA VAL A 33 -13.13 -39.52 -9.04
C VAL A 33 -13.76 -39.26 -10.41
N ASP A 34 -14.94 -38.65 -10.43
CA ASP A 34 -15.58 -38.18 -11.66
C ASP A 34 -15.44 -36.66 -11.83
N ALA A 35 -15.83 -36.17 -13.00
CA ALA A 35 -15.73 -34.74 -13.33
C ALA A 35 -16.52 -33.86 -12.34
N GLU A 36 -17.66 -34.34 -11.84
CA GLU A 36 -18.51 -33.60 -10.89
C GLU A 36 -17.83 -33.49 -9.52
N VAL A 37 -17.27 -34.59 -8.99
CA VAL A 37 -16.56 -34.62 -7.71
C VAL A 37 -15.31 -33.74 -7.77
N LEU A 38 -14.55 -33.80 -8.87
CA LEU A 38 -13.36 -32.98 -9.04
C LEU A 38 -13.68 -31.49 -9.18
N GLU A 39 -14.73 -31.12 -9.92
CA GLU A 39 -15.19 -29.73 -10.02
C GLU A 39 -15.75 -29.22 -8.68
N GLU A 40 -16.46 -30.07 -7.92
CA GLU A 40 -16.91 -29.71 -6.59
C GLU A 40 -15.71 -29.47 -5.65
N ALA A 41 -14.70 -30.34 -5.68
CA ALA A 41 -13.47 -30.15 -4.92
C ALA A 41 -12.73 -28.86 -5.33
N ALA A 42 -12.66 -28.56 -6.62
CA ALA A 42 -12.09 -27.33 -7.15
C ALA A 42 -12.85 -26.08 -6.65
N SER A 43 -14.18 -26.10 -6.71
CA SER A 43 -15.01 -25.00 -6.21
C SER A 43 -14.84 -24.76 -4.72
N ARG A 44 -14.70 -25.84 -3.92
CA ARG A 44 -14.42 -25.76 -2.47
C ARG A 44 -13.07 -25.10 -2.21
N VAL A 45 -12.02 -25.45 -2.97
CA VAL A 45 -10.70 -24.83 -2.84
C VAL A 45 -10.76 -23.33 -3.19
N ARG A 46 -11.45 -22.96 -4.27
CA ARG A 46 -11.66 -21.54 -4.63
C ARG A 46 -12.39 -20.77 -3.52
N ALA A 47 -13.47 -21.32 -2.99
CA ALA A 47 -14.22 -20.71 -1.89
C ALA A 47 -13.36 -20.54 -0.62
N GLN A 48 -12.53 -21.53 -0.30
CA GLN A 48 -11.59 -21.44 0.83
C GLN A 48 -10.52 -20.37 0.59
N ALA A 49 -9.97 -20.27 -0.62
CA ALA A 49 -9.01 -19.24 -0.96
C ALA A 49 -9.61 -17.83 -0.85
N GLU A 50 -10.85 -17.63 -1.30
CA GLU A 50 -11.57 -16.37 -1.09
C GLU A 50 -11.78 -16.05 0.39
N ALA A 51 -12.10 -17.05 1.21
CA ALA A 51 -12.24 -16.88 2.66
C ALA A 51 -10.91 -16.47 3.31
N VAL A 52 -9.79 -17.06 2.87
CA VAL A 52 -8.44 -16.67 3.31
C VAL A 52 -8.12 -15.25 2.90
N ALA A 53 -8.39 -14.86 1.65
CA ALA A 53 -8.14 -13.51 1.16
C ALA A 53 -8.94 -12.46 1.96
N LYS A 54 -10.21 -12.75 2.27
CA LYS A 54 -11.05 -11.89 3.13
C LYS A 54 -10.49 -11.78 4.54
N ALA A 55 -10.06 -12.89 5.13
CA ALA A 55 -9.46 -12.90 6.46
C ALA A 55 -8.14 -12.12 6.51
N GLN A 56 -7.30 -12.23 5.48
CA GLN A 56 -6.05 -11.47 5.35
C GLN A 56 -6.31 -9.97 5.24
N ALA A 57 -7.28 -9.55 4.42
CA ALA A 57 -7.68 -8.15 4.31
C ALA A 57 -8.18 -7.60 5.66
N ALA A 58 -8.98 -8.37 6.39
CA ALA A 58 -9.44 -7.99 7.73
C ALA A 58 -8.28 -7.88 8.74
N LEU A 59 -7.30 -8.77 8.65
CA LEU A 59 -6.10 -8.76 9.48
C LEU A 59 -5.26 -7.51 9.20
N GLU A 60 -5.03 -7.18 7.94
CA GLU A 60 -4.30 -5.98 7.53
C GLU A 60 -5.00 -4.71 8.02
N ALA A 61 -6.33 -4.63 7.88
CA ALA A 61 -7.11 -3.53 8.44
C ALA A 61 -6.98 -3.43 9.96
N ALA A 62 -7.05 -4.55 10.69
CA ALA A 62 -6.88 -4.57 12.14
C ALA A 62 -5.45 -4.13 12.57
N ARG A 63 -4.42 -4.53 11.82
CA ARG A 63 -3.04 -4.08 12.04
C ARG A 63 -2.89 -2.58 11.84
N GLN A 64 -3.55 -2.02 10.83
CA GLN A 64 -3.53 -0.58 10.58
C GLN A 64 -4.19 0.19 11.73
N VAL A 65 -5.38 -0.24 12.17
CA VAL A 65 -6.07 0.36 13.33
C VAL A 65 -5.23 0.25 14.60
N LEU A 66 -4.56 -0.88 14.81
CA LEU A 66 -3.67 -1.07 15.96
C LEU A 66 -2.48 -0.10 15.91
N ALA A 67 -1.85 0.06 14.74
CA ALA A 67 -0.73 0.99 14.57
C ALA A 67 -1.16 2.45 14.84
N GLU A 68 -2.32 2.85 14.31
CA GLU A 68 -2.90 4.18 14.57
C GLU A 68 -3.20 4.40 16.06
N GLY A 69 -3.74 3.39 16.74
CA GLY A 69 -4.00 3.43 18.18
C GLY A 69 -2.72 3.55 19.00
N GLN A 70 -1.66 2.83 18.61
CA GLN A 70 -0.34 2.91 19.24
C GLN A 70 0.28 4.30 19.05
N ASP A 71 0.22 4.85 17.84
CA ASP A 71 0.75 6.19 17.56
C ASP A 71 0.00 7.27 18.36
N ALA A 72 -1.33 7.18 18.44
CA ALA A 72 -2.14 8.07 19.26
C ALA A 72 -1.80 7.97 20.76
N LEU A 73 -1.54 6.75 21.25
CA LEU A 73 -1.12 6.52 22.63
C LEU A 73 0.26 7.13 22.91
N VAL A 74 1.23 6.96 22.01
CA VAL A 74 2.57 7.56 22.16
C VAL A 74 2.48 9.08 22.18
N GLN A 75 1.69 9.70 21.29
CA GLN A 75 1.50 11.15 21.27
C GLN A 75 0.90 11.66 22.60
N LYS A 76 -0.12 10.98 23.13
CA LYS A 76 -0.71 11.31 24.43
C LYS A 76 0.29 11.10 25.57
N GLY A 77 1.06 10.00 25.55
CA GLY A 77 2.09 9.71 26.53
C GLY A 77 3.20 10.76 26.56
N GLN A 78 3.61 11.28 25.41
CA GLN A 78 4.58 12.38 25.33
C GLN A 78 4.04 13.69 25.90
N ARG A 79 2.79 14.05 25.58
CA ARG A 79 2.14 15.23 26.16
C ARG A 79 1.99 15.09 27.68
N ALA A 80 1.59 13.91 28.14
CA ALA A 80 1.49 13.60 29.56
C ALA A 80 2.85 13.70 30.27
N LEU A 81 3.92 13.16 29.67
CA LEU A 81 5.28 13.34 30.20
C LEU A 81 5.70 14.81 30.25
N ALA A 82 5.37 15.60 29.22
CA ALA A 82 5.67 17.03 29.21
C ALA A 82 4.95 17.77 30.36
N TYR A 83 3.66 17.48 30.57
CA TYR A 83 2.91 18.07 31.69
C TYR A 83 3.41 17.58 33.05
N ALA A 84 3.72 16.30 33.17
CA ALA A 84 4.29 15.74 34.39
C ALA A 84 5.64 16.37 34.72
N ARG A 85 6.47 16.69 33.72
CA ARG A 85 7.74 17.40 33.91
C ARG A 85 7.55 18.81 34.45
N VAL A 86 6.60 19.58 33.90
CA VAL A 86 6.29 20.93 34.40
C VAL A 86 5.77 20.87 35.84
N PHE A 87 4.93 19.88 36.17
CA PHE A 87 4.47 19.68 37.54
C PHE A 87 5.60 19.26 38.49
N ALA A 88 6.57 18.49 38.01
CA ALA A 88 7.71 18.02 38.78
C ALA A 88 8.84 19.05 38.93
N GLU A 89 8.71 20.26 38.39
CA GLU A 89 9.74 21.32 38.55
C GLU A 89 9.95 21.68 40.02
N GLU A 90 8.92 21.52 40.85
CA GLU A 90 8.97 21.78 42.29
C GLU A 90 9.38 20.54 43.12
N ASP A 91 9.48 19.35 42.50
CA ASP A 91 9.83 18.07 43.15
C ASP A 91 10.96 17.33 42.41
N ALA A 92 12.17 17.44 42.94
CA ALA A 92 13.39 16.86 42.37
C ALA A 92 13.42 15.32 42.34
N GLU A 93 12.68 14.64 43.23
CA GLU A 93 12.60 13.18 43.22
C GLU A 93 11.66 12.69 42.10
N LEU A 94 10.60 13.46 41.84
CA LEU A 94 9.60 13.14 40.83
C LEU A 94 10.13 13.42 39.41
N SER A 95 10.92 14.46 39.22
CA SER A 95 11.58 14.75 37.94
C SER A 95 12.57 13.65 37.55
N THR A 96 13.40 13.18 38.48
CA THR A 96 14.35 12.06 38.25
C THR A 96 13.62 10.79 37.79
N LYS A 97 12.46 10.48 38.38
CA LYS A 97 11.63 9.33 37.99
C LYS A 97 11.03 9.48 36.59
N LEU A 98 10.62 10.70 36.19
CA LEU A 98 10.07 10.99 34.86
C LEU A 98 11.13 11.03 33.76
N GLU A 99 12.39 11.36 34.09
CA GLU A 99 13.51 11.30 33.15
C GLU A 99 13.92 9.86 32.82
N ALA A 100 13.78 8.93 33.79
CA ALA A 100 13.98 7.50 33.56
C ALA A 100 12.95 6.91 32.58
N ILE A 101 11.75 7.51 32.47
CA ILE A 101 10.69 7.06 31.56
C ILE A 101 10.89 7.75 30.20
N SER A 102 11.48 7.03 29.26
CA SER A 102 11.63 7.48 27.87
C SER A 102 10.66 6.74 26.95
N LEU A 103 9.65 7.46 26.43
CA LEU A 103 8.81 6.94 25.35
C LEU A 103 9.53 7.07 23.99
N PRO A 104 9.28 6.17 23.02
CA PRO A 104 9.77 6.33 21.66
C PRO A 104 9.39 7.71 21.12
N ARG A 105 10.36 8.47 20.58
CA ARG A 105 10.07 9.77 19.98
C ARG A 105 9.20 9.58 18.73
N ALA A 106 7.92 9.90 18.82
CA ALA A 106 6.91 10.07 17.76
C ALA A 106 7.27 11.08 16.64
N GLY A 107 8.54 11.40 16.44
CA GLY A 107 8.99 12.44 15.52
C GLY A 107 10.39 12.16 15.05
N ARG A 108 10.54 11.11 14.25
CA ARG A 108 11.40 11.02 13.06
C ARG A 108 11.41 9.57 12.60
N LYS A 109 10.55 9.24 11.63
CA LYS A 109 10.99 8.34 10.56
C LYS A 109 12.11 9.08 9.82
N VAL A 110 13.32 9.05 10.37
CA VAL A 110 14.52 9.10 9.53
C VAL A 110 14.40 7.84 8.68
N ALA A 111 14.33 8.03 7.37
CA ALA A 111 14.63 6.97 6.43
C ALA A 111 16.02 6.41 6.75
N ARG A 112 16.09 5.38 7.60
CA ARG A 112 17.11 4.34 7.51
C ARG A 112 16.49 3.32 6.55
N ALA A 113 16.74 3.40 5.25
CA ALA A 113 18.01 3.02 4.62
C ALA A 113 18.54 1.76 5.32
N ASP A 114 18.16 0.61 4.77
CA ASP A 114 18.92 -0.64 4.75
C ASP A 114 19.92 -0.80 5.90
N GLY A 115 19.43 -1.30 7.03
CA GLY A 115 20.25 -1.93 8.05
C GLY A 115 20.58 -3.35 7.60
N GLY A 116 21.39 -3.46 6.56
CA GLY A 116 21.99 -4.70 6.11
C GLY A 116 22.65 -5.40 7.27
N VAL A 117 22.24 -6.65 7.47
CA VAL A 117 22.90 -7.62 8.34
C VAL A 117 24.39 -7.63 8.04
N VAL A 118 25.19 -7.30 9.06
CA VAL A 118 26.60 -7.62 9.14
C VAL A 118 26.73 -9.14 9.12
N ALA A 119 26.92 -9.70 7.93
CA ALA A 119 27.43 -11.04 7.71
C ALA A 119 28.86 -10.90 7.19
N GLU A 120 29.75 -11.66 7.83
CA GLU A 120 31.17 -11.84 7.56
C GLU A 120 31.55 -11.71 6.07
N ALA A 121 32.51 -10.84 5.80
CA ALA A 121 33.31 -10.89 4.59
C ALA A 121 34.54 -11.79 4.83
N PRO A 122 34.72 -12.89 4.07
CA PRO A 122 36.03 -13.29 3.64
C PRO A 122 36.36 -12.60 2.31
N ALA A 123 37.52 -11.96 2.30
CA ALA A 123 38.15 -11.41 1.12
C ALA A 123 38.27 -12.46 0.01
N GLN A 124 37.90 -12.10 -1.23
CA GLN A 124 38.50 -12.62 -2.46
C GLN A 124 37.92 -11.93 -3.70
N SER A 125 38.82 -11.62 -4.65
CA SER A 125 38.56 -11.34 -6.07
C SER A 125 38.44 -9.87 -6.51
N ASP A 126 39.55 -9.14 -6.38
CA ASP A 126 40.00 -8.27 -7.49
C ASP A 126 40.23 -9.14 -8.74
N GLU A 127 40.09 -8.53 -9.94
CA GLU A 127 40.30 -9.13 -11.27
C GLU A 127 39.04 -9.67 -11.99
N SER A 128 38.20 -8.78 -12.53
CA SER A 128 37.69 -8.88 -13.92
C SER A 128 36.65 -7.80 -14.24
N ALA A 129 37.09 -6.66 -14.75
CA ALA A 129 36.21 -5.73 -15.48
C ALA A 129 36.91 -5.25 -16.77
N PRO A 130 36.63 -5.88 -17.93
CA PRO A 130 37.17 -5.40 -19.20
C PRO A 130 36.51 -4.08 -19.61
N LYS A 131 37.37 -3.05 -19.73
CA LYS A 131 37.09 -1.71 -20.27
C LYS A 131 36.35 -1.78 -21.61
N ARG A 132 35.04 -1.56 -21.62
CA ARG A 132 34.28 -1.23 -22.84
C ARG A 132 34.27 0.28 -23.05
N ARG A 133 35.32 0.75 -23.73
CA ARG A 133 35.28 1.94 -24.60
C ARG A 133 34.13 1.76 -25.58
N GLY A 134 33.23 2.75 -25.69
CA GLY A 134 32.24 2.75 -26.78
C GLY A 134 30.89 3.39 -26.52
N ARG A 135 30.70 4.26 -25.51
CA ARG A 135 29.49 5.10 -25.48
C ARG A 135 29.81 6.56 -25.14
N PRO A 136 29.66 7.50 -26.10
CA PRO A 136 29.89 8.92 -25.87
C PRO A 136 28.90 9.50 -24.83
N PRO A 137 29.32 10.54 -24.08
CA PRO A 137 28.65 11.03 -22.88
C PRO A 137 27.33 11.77 -23.13
N LYS A 138 26.50 11.78 -22.07
CA LYS A 138 25.20 12.45 -21.90
C LYS A 138 25.20 13.88 -22.48
N THR A 139 24.42 14.12 -23.54
CA THR A 139 23.90 15.45 -23.86
C THR A 139 22.53 15.60 -23.19
N ARG A 140 22.42 16.53 -22.24
CA ARG A 140 21.14 17.11 -21.84
C ARG A 140 20.78 18.16 -22.87
N PRO A 141 19.69 18.04 -23.65
CA PRO A 141 19.11 19.22 -24.26
C PRO A 141 18.35 19.98 -23.16
N SER A 142 18.92 21.09 -22.72
CA SER A 142 18.16 22.14 -22.03
C SER A 142 17.07 22.60 -23.00
N ALA A 143 15.81 22.28 -22.69
CA ALA A 143 14.67 22.84 -23.38
C ALA A 143 14.72 24.38 -23.26
N PRO A 144 14.56 25.14 -24.36
CA PRO A 144 14.32 26.58 -24.24
C PRO A 144 12.97 26.76 -23.57
N LEU A 145 13.00 27.21 -22.32
CA LEU A 145 11.83 27.51 -21.48
C LEU A 145 11.08 28.78 -21.92
N PHE A 146 11.47 29.37 -23.05
CA PHE A 146 10.84 30.55 -23.64
C PHE A 146 11.05 30.54 -25.16
N ALA A 147 10.09 29.99 -25.89
CA ALA A 147 9.90 30.28 -27.31
C ALA A 147 8.38 30.24 -27.62
N GLU A 148 7.84 31.45 -27.67
CA GLU A 148 6.67 31.91 -28.44
C GLU A 148 5.26 31.37 -28.15
N GLY A 149 4.38 32.31 -27.79
CA GLY A 149 2.93 32.16 -27.65
C GLY A 149 2.42 33.13 -26.58
N SER A 150 2.63 34.44 -26.72
CA SER A 150 1.69 35.35 -27.41
C SER A 150 0.22 35.13 -27.00
N ALA A 151 -0.36 36.20 -26.44
CA ALA A 151 -1.76 36.43 -26.05
C ALA A 151 -2.22 35.99 -24.63
N PRO A 152 -2.25 36.92 -23.66
CA PRO A 152 -3.18 36.87 -22.54
C PRO A 152 -4.46 37.65 -22.90
N GLU A 153 -5.32 37.09 -23.75
CA GLU A 153 -6.63 37.71 -24.01
C GLU A 153 -7.68 36.66 -24.44
N ALA A 154 -7.87 35.61 -23.63
CA ALA A 154 -8.95 34.63 -23.87
C ALA A 154 -9.42 33.86 -22.63
N VAL A 155 -9.20 34.37 -21.41
CA VAL A 155 -9.72 33.74 -20.17
C VAL A 155 -10.55 34.68 -19.28
N ALA A 156 -10.81 35.91 -19.73
CA ALA A 156 -11.71 36.85 -19.04
C ALA A 156 -13.19 36.78 -19.47
N ALA A 157 -13.56 35.91 -20.42
CA ALA A 157 -14.90 35.91 -21.04
C ALA A 157 -15.75 34.65 -20.78
N ALA A 158 -15.42 33.83 -19.77
CA ALA A 158 -16.15 32.58 -19.51
C ALA A 158 -16.63 32.39 -18.05
N LEU A 159 -16.65 33.45 -17.24
CA LEU A 159 -17.07 33.39 -15.82
C LEU A 159 -18.19 34.38 -15.44
N GLU A 160 -18.87 34.97 -16.42
CA GLU A 160 -19.98 35.91 -16.18
C GLU A 160 -21.23 35.54 -17.00
N SER A 161 -21.66 34.27 -16.94
CA SER A 161 -22.95 33.83 -17.51
C SER A 161 -23.52 32.58 -16.81
N ALA A 162 -23.39 32.50 -15.48
CA ALA A 162 -23.96 31.38 -14.72
C ALA A 162 -24.49 31.75 -13.32
N GLU A 163 -24.93 32.99 -13.08
CA GLU A 163 -25.64 33.30 -11.82
C GLU A 163 -26.75 34.34 -12.01
N THR A 164 -27.75 34.01 -12.83
CA THR A 164 -29.07 34.64 -12.78
C THR A 164 -30.15 33.61 -13.07
N ALA A 165 -30.64 32.93 -12.03
CA ALA A 165 -31.97 32.34 -12.05
C ALA A 165 -32.58 32.32 -10.62
N PRO A 166 -33.90 32.51 -10.49
CA PRO A 166 -34.50 33.31 -9.43
C PRO A 166 -35.06 32.46 -8.27
N VAL A 167 -34.92 32.98 -7.05
CA VAL A 167 -35.68 32.52 -5.87
C VAL A 167 -37.07 33.17 -5.91
N ALA A 168 -38.03 32.44 -6.45
CA ALA A 168 -39.45 32.53 -6.13
C ALA A 168 -39.86 31.12 -5.62
N ALA A 169 -40.63 30.89 -4.58
CA ALA A 169 -41.61 31.71 -3.90
C ALA A 169 -41.78 31.17 -2.45
N ARG A 170 -41.94 32.07 -1.47
CA ARG A 170 -42.65 31.75 -0.22
C ARG A 170 -43.96 32.52 -0.23
N SER A 171 -45.03 31.78 -0.45
CA SER A 171 -46.40 32.26 -0.42
C SER A 171 -46.88 32.42 1.03
N ALA A 172 -47.36 33.62 1.31
CA ALA A 172 -48.54 34.00 2.10
C ALA A 172 -48.84 33.31 3.44
N ALA A 173 -48.70 34.10 4.51
CA ALA A 173 -49.55 34.03 5.71
C ALA A 173 -49.76 35.45 6.25
N ALA A 174 -50.94 36.02 6.01
CA ALA A 174 -51.55 37.12 6.75
C ALA A 174 -53.03 37.19 6.38
#